data_AF-A0A9C7CYZ3-F1
#
_entry.id   AF-A0A9C7CYZ3-F1
#
_cell.length_a   1.000
_cell.length_b   1.000
_cell.length_c   1.000
_cell.angle_alpha   90.00
_cell.angle_beta   90.00
_cell.angle_gamma   90.00
#
_symmetry.space_group_name_H-M   'P 1'
#
loop_
_entity.id
_entity.type
_entity.pdbx_description
1 polymer ?
#
loop_
_entity_poly.entity_id
_entity_poly.type
_entity_poly.pdbx_seq_one_letter_code
_entity_poly.pdbx_strand_id
1 'polypeptide(L)'
;MNMSLGLIGRKVGMTRLFTDEGEAIPVTVIDVSDNRVAQIKTQATDGYNAIQLAHGTRRATRVTKAMAGHFAKAGVMAGNGLNEFHLDAAKIAEMTPGQVIPADTAFTAGQKVDVQGVSIGKGYAGTIKRYHFASGRASHGNSRSHNVPGSIGMAQDPGRVFPGKRMTGHLGDVTRTVQNLVIARIDAERNLIMVKGAIPGAPGGKVIVTPAVKTPLKKK
;
A
#
# COMPACT_ATOMS: atom_id res chain seq x y z
N MET A 1 18.93 -4.90 -2.40
CA MET A 1 17.59 -4.26 -2.39
C MET A 1 17.80 -2.80 -2.04
N ASN A 2 17.12 -1.85 -2.70
CA ASN A 2 17.19 -0.44 -2.28
C ASN A 2 16.59 -0.33 -0.88
N MET A 3 17.44 -0.23 0.14
CA MET A 3 17.09 -0.12 1.56
C MET A 3 16.94 1.36 1.92
N SER A 4 15.97 2.02 1.29
CA SER A 4 15.65 3.42 1.50
C SER A 4 14.34 3.57 2.24
N LEU A 5 14.26 4.65 3.01
CA LEU A 5 13.16 4.90 3.92
C LEU A 5 11.84 5.07 3.17
N GLY A 6 10.83 4.31 3.59
CA GLY A 6 9.45 4.51 3.19
C GLY A 6 8.66 5.28 4.26
N LEU A 7 7.49 5.78 3.88
CA LEU A 7 6.56 6.44 4.79
C LEU A 7 5.21 5.73 4.78
N ILE A 8 4.51 5.80 5.91
CA ILE A 8 3.11 5.39 6.00
C ILE A 8 2.27 6.62 5.64
N GLY A 9 1.23 6.43 4.85
CA GLY A 9 0.33 7.50 4.47
C GLY A 9 -1.14 7.11 4.55
N ARG A 10 -1.98 8.11 4.35
CA ARG A 10 -3.42 7.98 4.18
C ARG A 10 -3.80 8.49 2.81
N LYS A 11 -4.51 7.69 2.02
CA LYS A 11 -5.05 8.13 0.73
C LYS A 11 -6.11 9.21 0.98
N VAL A 12 -5.90 10.44 0.51
CA VAL A 12 -6.88 11.53 0.68
C VAL A 12 -7.93 11.49 -0.43
N GLY A 13 -7.48 11.35 -1.68
CA GLY A 13 -8.36 11.39 -2.85
C GLY A 13 -7.57 11.53 -4.14
N MET A 14 -8.28 11.73 -5.24
CA MET A 14 -7.69 11.99 -6.55
C MET A 14 -8.03 13.40 -7.02
N THR A 15 -7.08 14.03 -7.69
CA THR A 15 -7.24 15.33 -8.34
C THR A 15 -6.42 15.34 -9.63
N ARG A 16 -6.37 16.48 -10.32
CA ARG A 16 -5.49 16.70 -11.46
C ARG A 16 -4.57 17.89 -11.20
N LEU A 17 -3.35 17.81 -11.70
CA LEU A 17 -2.43 18.94 -11.79
C LEU A 17 -2.28 19.35 -13.25
N PHE A 18 -2.12 20.64 -13.50
CA PHE A 18 -1.73 21.15 -14.81
C PHE A 18 -0.23 21.41 -14.80
N THR A 19 0.48 20.92 -15.80
CA THR A 19 1.89 21.26 -16.00
C THR A 19 2.03 22.62 -16.68
N ASP A 20 3.23 23.18 -16.66
CA ASP A 20 3.52 24.44 -17.34
C ASP A 20 3.34 24.32 -18.87
N GLU A 21 3.47 23.11 -19.43
CA GLU A 21 3.16 22.83 -20.85
C GLU A 21 1.66 22.65 -21.14
N GLY A 22 0.79 22.77 -20.13
CA GLY A 22 -0.66 22.63 -20.25
C GLY A 22 -1.18 21.18 -20.20
N GLU A 23 -0.34 20.19 -19.89
CA GLU A 23 -0.79 18.79 -19.72
C GLU A 23 -1.57 18.63 -18.41
N ALA A 24 -2.73 17.96 -18.45
CA ALA A 24 -3.49 17.60 -17.26
C ALA A 24 -3.10 16.19 -16.77
N ILE A 25 -2.38 16.12 -15.64
CA ILE A 25 -1.91 14.87 -15.05
C ILE A 25 -2.83 14.43 -13.90
N PRO A 26 -3.44 13.23 -13.95
CA PRO A 26 -4.20 12.69 -12.83
C PRO A 26 -3.25 12.27 -11.71
N VAL A 27 -3.50 12.75 -10.49
CA VAL A 27 -2.70 12.45 -9.31
C VAL A 27 -3.56 11.94 -8.17
N THR A 28 -3.01 11.01 -7.39
CA THR A 28 -3.55 10.66 -6.08
C THR A 28 -2.79 11.43 -5.00
N VAL A 29 -3.54 12.06 -4.10
CA VAL A 29 -3.00 12.78 -2.94
C VAL A 29 -2.89 11.82 -1.76
N ILE A 30 -1.70 11.75 -1.17
CA ILE A 30 -1.38 10.93 -0.01
C ILE A 30 -0.91 11.85 1.12
N ASP A 31 -1.56 11.76 2.26
CA ASP A 31 -1.19 12.45 3.49
C ASP A 31 -0.21 11.58 4.28
N VAL A 32 1.04 12.04 4.41
CA VAL A 32 2.12 11.37 5.15
C VAL A 32 2.53 12.16 6.40
N SER A 33 1.64 13.00 6.93
CA SER A 33 1.87 13.71 8.18
C SER A 33 2.07 12.75 9.36
N ASP A 34 2.77 13.24 10.40
CA ASP A 34 2.96 12.55 11.68
C ASP A 34 3.61 11.15 11.60
N ASN A 35 4.49 10.92 10.62
CA ASN A 35 5.35 9.73 10.62
C ASN A 35 6.47 9.90 11.65
N ARG A 36 6.40 9.14 12.75
CA ARG A 36 7.36 9.22 13.86
C ARG A 36 8.00 7.87 14.15
N VAL A 37 9.30 7.88 14.46
CA VAL A 37 10.06 6.67 14.78
C VAL A 37 9.61 6.14 16.14
N ALA A 38 8.92 4.99 16.13
CA ALA A 38 8.41 4.33 17.34
C ALA A 38 9.39 3.30 17.90
N GLN A 39 10.21 2.68 17.05
CA GLN A 39 11.23 1.73 17.47
C GLN A 39 12.34 1.65 16.43
N ILE A 40 13.57 1.48 16.92
CA ILE A 40 14.72 1.13 16.09
C ILE A 40 15.06 -0.34 16.37
N LYS A 41 15.18 -1.12 15.31
CA LYS A 41 15.52 -2.55 15.35
C LYS A 41 16.90 -2.76 14.74
N THR A 42 17.73 -3.51 15.45
CA THR A 42 19.13 -3.76 15.05
C THR A 42 19.39 -5.25 14.94
N GLN A 43 20.43 -5.61 14.19
CA GLN A 43 20.89 -7.00 14.06
C GLN A 43 21.10 -7.68 15.42
N ALA A 44 21.62 -6.96 16.42
CA ALA A 44 21.93 -7.52 17.74
C ALA A 44 20.67 -7.78 18.60
N THR A 45 19.62 -6.97 18.44
CA THR A 45 18.39 -7.06 19.26
C THR A 45 17.29 -7.88 18.61
N ASP A 46 17.11 -7.74 17.29
CA ASP A 46 15.96 -8.26 16.55
C ASP A 46 16.35 -9.23 15.42
N GLY A 47 17.65 -9.38 15.12
CA GLY A 47 18.16 -10.24 14.04
C GLY A 47 18.06 -9.65 12.63
N TYR A 48 17.61 -8.39 12.52
CA TYR A 48 17.58 -7.62 11.27
C TYR A 48 17.58 -6.11 11.56
N ASN A 49 17.89 -5.33 10.53
CA ASN A 49 17.98 -3.88 10.59
C ASN A 49 16.71 -3.25 9.99
N ALA A 50 15.92 -2.58 10.83
CA ALA A 50 14.71 -1.88 10.42
C ALA A 50 14.36 -0.74 11.37
N ILE A 51 13.55 0.19 10.88
CA ILE A 51 12.86 1.16 11.74
C ILE A 51 11.36 0.88 11.70
N GLN A 52 10.70 1.12 12.82
CA GLN A 52 9.26 1.08 12.91
C GLN A 52 8.72 2.51 12.98
N LEU A 53 7.86 2.87 12.04
CA LEU A 53 7.18 4.16 12.02
C LEU A 53 5.76 4.02 12.54
N ALA A 54 5.32 5.02 13.31
CA ALA A 54 3.94 5.26 13.66
C ALA A 54 3.38 6.43 12.85
N HIS A 55 2.15 6.30 12.35
CA HIS A 55 1.48 7.34 11.55
C HIS A 55 0.16 7.79 12.17
N GLY A 56 -0.11 9.09 12.06
CA GLY A 56 -1.33 9.74 12.51
C GLY A 56 -1.50 9.75 14.03
N THR A 57 -2.71 10.06 14.49
CA THR A 57 -3.04 10.18 15.90
C THR A 57 -4.20 9.27 16.28
N ARG A 58 -4.08 8.62 17.44
CA ARG A 58 -5.12 7.77 18.03
C ARG A 58 -5.35 8.19 19.48
N ARG A 59 -6.61 8.42 19.84
CA ARG A 59 -7.01 8.77 21.21
C ARG A 59 -6.53 7.70 22.20
N ALA A 60 -5.92 8.12 23.31
CA ALA A 60 -5.34 7.22 24.31
C ALA A 60 -6.30 6.13 24.80
N THR A 61 -7.59 6.45 24.97
CA THR A 61 -8.61 5.47 25.39
C THR A 61 -8.89 4.36 24.38
N ARG A 62 -8.48 4.53 23.12
CA ARG A 62 -8.63 3.53 22.05
C ARG A 62 -7.35 2.73 21.83
N VAL A 63 -6.33 2.93 22.65
CA VAL A 63 -5.02 2.26 22.56
C VAL A 63 -4.96 1.21 23.66
N THR A 64 -4.54 -0.01 23.31
CA THR A 64 -4.38 -1.08 24.30
C THR A 64 -3.20 -0.77 25.23
N LYS A 65 -3.25 -1.25 26.47
CA LYS A 65 -2.22 -0.96 27.48
C LYS A 65 -0.80 -1.34 27.02
N ALA A 66 -0.66 -2.48 26.34
CA ALA A 66 0.62 -2.91 25.77
C ALA A 66 1.17 -1.92 24.73
N MET A 67 0.31 -1.47 23.80
CA MET A 67 0.70 -0.48 22.80
C MET A 67 1.01 0.88 23.41
N ALA A 68 0.29 1.28 24.47
CA ALA A 68 0.57 2.52 25.18
C ALA A 68 1.97 2.50 25.81
N GLY A 69 2.37 1.38 26.42
CA GLY A 69 3.74 1.21 26.94
C GLY A 69 4.80 1.25 25.84
N HIS A 70 4.52 0.65 24.68
CA HIS A 70 5.39 0.69 23.51
C HIS A 70 5.65 2.13 23.02
N PHE A 71 4.58 2.91 22.85
CA PHE A 71 4.69 4.31 22.43
C PHE A 71 5.36 5.19 23.50
N ALA A 72 5.06 4.95 24.78
CA ALA A 72 5.67 5.69 25.89
C ALA A 72 7.18 5.47 25.98
N LYS A 73 7.67 4.26 25.72
CA LYS A 73 9.11 3.94 25.70
C LYS A 73 9.88 4.79 24.68
N ALA A 74 9.26 5.09 23.55
CA ALA A 74 9.85 5.93 22.50
C ALA A 74 9.47 7.42 22.61
N GLY A 75 8.70 7.82 23.63
CA GLY A 75 8.26 9.21 23.81
C GLY A 75 7.34 9.72 22.70
N VAL A 76 6.67 8.82 21.96
CA VAL A 76 5.82 9.17 20.81
C VAL A 76 4.34 9.12 21.16
N MET A 77 3.54 9.93 20.47
CA MET A 77 2.08 9.79 20.52
C MET A 77 1.64 8.43 19.93
N ALA A 78 0.45 7.96 20.29
CA ALA A 78 -0.11 6.75 19.70
C ALA A 78 -0.64 6.98 18.27
N GLY A 79 -0.30 6.08 17.35
CA GLY A 79 -0.64 6.18 15.94
C GLY A 79 -1.83 5.30 15.52
N ASN A 80 -2.38 5.57 14.33
CA ASN A 80 -3.40 4.74 13.69
C ASN A 80 -2.79 3.55 12.92
N GLY A 81 -1.49 3.60 12.62
CA GLY A 81 -0.78 2.50 12.00
C GLY A 81 0.66 2.43 12.47
N LEU A 82 1.18 1.20 12.53
CA LEU A 82 2.60 0.89 12.61
C LEU A 82 3.02 0.19 11.31
N ASN A 83 4.24 0.44 10.86
CA ASN A 83 4.87 -0.33 9.79
C ASN A 83 6.39 -0.30 9.93
N GLU A 84 7.04 -1.37 9.49
CA GLU A 84 8.49 -1.48 9.51
C GLU A 84 9.08 -1.24 8.13
N PHE A 85 10.23 -0.58 8.09
CA PHE A 85 11.00 -0.31 6.89
C PHE A 85 12.43 -0.80 7.10
N HIS A 86 12.87 -1.70 6.22
CA HIS A 86 14.22 -2.23 6.26
C HIS A 86 15.19 -1.17 5.73
N LEU A 87 16.26 -0.95 6.48
CA LEU A 87 17.25 0.09 6.22
C LEU A 87 18.66 -0.46 6.43
N ASP A 88 19.62 0.16 5.76
CA ASP A 88 21.04 -0.10 6.00
C ASP A 88 21.45 0.40 7.40
N ALA A 89 22.39 -0.30 8.03
CA ALA A 89 22.84 0.00 9.40
C ALA A 89 23.33 1.45 9.57
N ALA A 90 23.99 2.01 8.56
CA ALA A 90 24.45 3.40 8.57
C ALA A 90 23.29 4.39 8.71
N LYS A 91 22.20 4.19 7.95
CA LYS A 91 21.02 5.05 8.02
C LYS A 91 20.25 4.90 9.32
N ILE A 92 20.25 3.70 9.90
CA ILE A 92 19.61 3.47 11.20
C ILE A 92 20.33 4.25 12.30
N ALA A 93 21.66 4.34 12.26
CA ALA A 93 22.44 5.04 13.26
C ALA A 93 22.18 6.56 13.28
N GLU A 94 21.71 7.13 12.16
CA GLU A 94 21.36 8.55 12.04
C GLU A 94 19.99 8.89 12.64
N MET A 95 19.18 7.89 12.97
CA MET A 95 17.79 8.09 13.39
C MET A 95 17.63 7.92 14.89
N THR A 96 16.73 8.69 15.47
CA THR A 96 16.42 8.63 16.90
C THR A 96 14.95 8.27 17.14
N PRO A 97 14.63 7.50 18.20
CA PRO A 97 13.23 7.32 18.61
C PRO A 97 12.58 8.68 18.89
N GLY A 98 11.33 8.86 18.49
CA GLY A 98 10.63 10.15 18.62
C GLY A 98 10.78 11.08 17.42
N GLN A 99 11.80 10.88 16.57
CA GLN A 99 12.02 11.71 15.39
C GLN A 99 10.83 11.65 14.43
N VAL A 100 10.36 12.83 14.01
CA VAL A 100 9.35 12.97 12.95
C VAL A 100 10.06 13.04 11.61
N ILE A 101 9.51 12.34 10.61
CA ILE A 101 10.08 12.25 9.27
C ILE A 101 9.20 13.02 8.29
N PRO A 102 9.65 14.20 7.81
CA PRO A 102 8.90 14.97 6.85
C PRO A 102 9.00 14.41 5.43
N ALA A 103 8.00 14.71 4.60
CA ALA A 103 7.83 14.12 3.27
C ALA A 103 8.99 14.44 2.30
N ASP A 104 9.52 15.66 2.37
CA ASP A 104 10.58 16.20 1.51
C ASP A 104 11.97 15.62 1.79
N THR A 105 12.21 15.17 3.03
CA THR A 105 13.44 14.47 3.40
C THR A 105 13.46 13.03 2.88
N ALA A 106 12.31 12.37 2.83
CA ALA A 106 12.19 10.98 2.43
C ALA A 106 12.07 10.79 0.91
N PHE A 107 11.49 11.76 0.21
CA PHE A 107 11.20 11.66 -1.22
C PHE A 107 11.47 12.97 -1.96
N THR A 108 11.77 12.86 -3.26
CA THR A 108 11.90 14.03 -4.14
C THR A 108 10.88 13.99 -5.27
N ALA A 109 10.45 15.17 -5.75
CA ALA A 109 9.64 15.26 -6.96
C ALA A 109 10.36 14.61 -8.15
N GLY A 110 9.61 13.94 -9.03
CA GLY A 110 10.12 13.16 -10.16
C GLY A 110 10.67 11.77 -9.80
N GLN A 111 10.84 11.45 -8.51
CA GLN A 111 11.25 10.11 -8.08
C GLN A 111 10.16 9.07 -8.35
N LYS A 112 10.56 7.84 -8.68
CA LYS A 112 9.66 6.69 -8.76
C LYS A 112 9.49 6.00 -7.41
N VAL A 113 8.25 5.68 -7.08
CA VAL A 113 7.83 5.02 -5.84
C VAL A 113 6.90 3.83 -6.13
N ASP A 114 6.91 2.89 -5.20
CA ASP A 114 5.96 1.80 -5.12
C ASP A 114 4.98 2.11 -3.97
N VAL A 115 3.68 2.05 -4.26
CA VAL A 115 2.61 2.31 -3.28
C VAL A 115 1.84 1.03 -3.01
N GLN A 116 1.88 0.59 -1.75
CA GLN A 116 1.16 -0.58 -1.26
C GLN A 116 -0.07 -0.15 -0.47
N GLY A 117 -1.17 -0.86 -0.63
CA GLY A 117 -2.41 -0.63 0.13
C GLY A 117 -3.37 -1.81 0.01
N VAL A 118 -4.46 -1.77 0.77
CA VAL A 118 -5.51 -2.78 0.69
C VAL A 118 -6.50 -2.38 -0.41
N SER A 119 -6.74 -3.27 -1.38
CA SER A 119 -7.69 -3.04 -2.47
C SER A 119 -9.13 -2.95 -1.96
N ILE A 120 -9.99 -2.21 -2.67
CA ILE A 120 -11.42 -2.10 -2.32
C ILE A 120 -12.07 -3.49 -2.38
N GLY A 121 -12.72 -3.88 -1.28
CA GLY A 121 -13.52 -5.10 -1.19
C GLY A 121 -14.73 -5.05 -2.12
N LYS A 122 -14.98 -6.14 -2.85
CA LYS A 122 -16.11 -6.31 -3.76
C LYS A 122 -17.06 -7.43 -3.32
N GLY A 123 -16.85 -8.00 -2.14
CA GLY A 123 -17.64 -9.10 -1.58
C GLY A 123 -17.45 -10.41 -2.34
N TYR A 124 -18.43 -11.30 -2.25
CA TYR A 124 -18.47 -12.54 -3.03
C TYR A 124 -18.71 -12.23 -4.51
N ALA A 125 -17.75 -12.57 -5.37
CA ALA A 125 -17.79 -12.28 -6.80
C ALA A 125 -17.90 -13.55 -7.64
N GLY A 126 -18.71 -13.47 -8.70
CA GLY A 126 -18.78 -14.47 -9.77
C GLY A 126 -17.48 -14.58 -10.57
N THR A 127 -17.31 -15.66 -11.35
CA THR A 127 -16.09 -15.92 -12.14
C THR A 127 -15.83 -14.90 -13.23
N ILE A 128 -16.90 -14.34 -13.82
CA ILE A 128 -16.80 -13.24 -14.80
C ILE A 128 -16.14 -12.01 -14.16
N LYS A 129 -16.65 -11.53 -13.03
CA LYS A 129 -16.10 -10.35 -12.34
C LYS A 129 -14.72 -10.60 -11.72
N ARG A 130 -14.48 -11.82 -11.21
CA ARG A 130 -13.25 -12.19 -10.48
C ARG A 130 -12.08 -12.56 -11.40
N TYR A 131 -12.35 -13.20 -12.52
CA TYR A 131 -11.34 -13.78 -13.41
C TYR A 131 -11.55 -13.46 -14.89
N HIS A 132 -12.47 -12.56 -15.23
CA HIS A 132 -12.75 -12.15 -16.61
C HIS A 132 -13.16 -13.29 -17.54
N PHE A 133 -13.90 -14.28 -17.00
CA PHE A 133 -14.50 -15.33 -17.84
C PHE A 133 -15.56 -14.72 -18.77
N ALA A 134 -15.77 -15.32 -19.93
CA ALA A 134 -16.88 -14.99 -20.82
C ALA A 134 -18.21 -15.57 -20.29
N SER A 135 -19.33 -14.94 -20.64
CA SER A 135 -20.67 -15.51 -20.43
C SER A 135 -21.00 -16.54 -21.51
N GLY A 136 -21.90 -17.47 -21.19
CA GLY A 136 -22.56 -18.32 -22.19
C GLY A 136 -23.51 -17.52 -23.09
N ARG A 137 -24.12 -18.20 -24.07
CA ARG A 137 -25.09 -17.59 -25.00
C ARG A 137 -26.26 -17.00 -24.22
N ALA A 138 -26.74 -15.82 -24.61
CA ALA A 138 -27.91 -15.22 -23.96
C ALA A 138 -29.24 -15.88 -24.40
N SER A 139 -29.32 -16.26 -25.67
CA SER A 139 -30.48 -16.86 -26.33
C SER A 139 -30.12 -18.23 -26.96
N HIS A 140 -30.99 -18.74 -27.84
CA HIS A 140 -30.82 -20.03 -28.55
C HIS A 140 -30.71 -21.24 -27.60
N GLY A 141 -31.71 -21.40 -26.73
CA GLY A 141 -31.88 -22.60 -25.92
C GLY A 141 -30.95 -22.72 -24.70
N ASN A 142 -30.24 -21.65 -24.30
CA ASN A 142 -29.47 -21.69 -23.06
C ASN A 142 -30.39 -21.86 -21.84
N SER A 143 -30.24 -22.99 -21.14
CA SER A 143 -30.95 -23.26 -19.90
C SER A 143 -30.10 -22.85 -18.69
N ARG A 144 -30.39 -21.65 -18.17
CA ARG A 144 -29.86 -21.09 -16.89
C ARG A 144 -28.33 -21.04 -16.75
N SER A 145 -27.59 -21.16 -17.86
CA SER A 145 -26.12 -21.26 -17.87
C SER A 145 -25.47 -20.02 -18.48
N HIS A 146 -26.11 -18.85 -18.35
CA HIS A 146 -25.63 -17.58 -18.89
C HIS A 146 -24.31 -17.13 -18.24
N ASN A 147 -24.22 -17.17 -16.91
CA ASN A 147 -23.08 -16.63 -16.15
C ASN A 147 -22.39 -17.68 -15.26
N VAL A 148 -22.46 -18.95 -15.66
CA VAL A 148 -21.82 -20.07 -14.95
C VAL A 148 -20.38 -20.26 -15.42
N PRO A 149 -19.48 -20.85 -14.61
CA PRO A 149 -18.08 -21.04 -14.98
C PRO A 149 -17.83 -22.09 -16.07
N GLY A 150 -18.84 -22.86 -16.47
CA GLY A 150 -18.68 -24.01 -17.36
C GLY A 150 -18.05 -25.20 -16.65
N SER A 151 -17.33 -26.05 -17.40
CA SER A 151 -16.69 -27.24 -16.85
C SER A 151 -15.56 -26.91 -15.86
N ILE A 152 -15.54 -27.63 -14.74
CA ILE A 152 -14.55 -27.46 -13.67
C ILE A 152 -13.41 -28.48 -13.73
N GLY A 153 -13.52 -29.54 -14.53
CA GLY A 153 -12.55 -30.64 -14.61
C GLY A 153 -12.87 -31.67 -15.69
N MET A 154 -12.07 -32.73 -15.75
CA MET A 154 -12.31 -33.91 -16.60
C MET A 154 -13.14 -34.95 -15.85
N ALA A 155 -13.49 -36.05 -16.53
CA ALA A 155 -14.24 -37.18 -15.97
C ALA A 155 -13.36 -38.09 -15.07
N GLN A 156 -13.23 -39.37 -15.40
CA GLN A 156 -12.65 -40.39 -14.52
C GLN A 156 -11.18 -40.12 -14.15
N ASP A 157 -10.35 -39.73 -15.13
CA ASP A 157 -8.94 -39.40 -14.90
C ASP A 157 -8.74 -37.90 -15.18
N PRO A 158 -8.39 -37.07 -14.19
CA PRO A 158 -7.84 -37.39 -12.85
C PRO A 158 -8.88 -37.56 -11.73
N GLY A 159 -10.19 -37.54 -12.03
CA GLY A 159 -11.24 -37.82 -11.03
C GLY A 159 -11.40 -36.78 -9.92
N ARG A 160 -10.79 -35.59 -10.08
CA ARG A 160 -10.81 -34.50 -9.10
C ARG A 160 -10.60 -33.14 -9.74
N VAL A 161 -10.98 -32.09 -9.01
CA VAL A 161 -10.64 -30.71 -9.37
C VAL A 161 -9.23 -30.37 -8.86
N PHE A 162 -8.41 -29.76 -9.71
CA PHE A 162 -7.06 -29.36 -9.33
C PHE A 162 -7.06 -28.17 -8.34
N PRO A 163 -6.13 -28.14 -7.37
CA PRO A 163 -5.90 -26.96 -6.54
C PRO A 163 -5.60 -25.72 -7.37
N GLY A 164 -6.08 -24.56 -6.92
CA GLY A 164 -5.91 -23.30 -7.66
C GLY A 164 -6.86 -23.11 -8.85
N LYS A 165 -7.80 -24.04 -9.09
CA LYS A 165 -8.86 -23.85 -10.10
C LYS A 165 -9.64 -22.56 -9.81
N ARG A 166 -9.78 -21.72 -10.83
CA ARG A 166 -10.47 -20.43 -10.75
C ARG A 166 -11.98 -20.65 -10.56
N MET A 167 -12.53 -20.19 -9.45
CA MET A 167 -13.95 -20.32 -9.08
C MET A 167 -14.49 -19.03 -8.42
N THR A 168 -15.80 -18.97 -8.17
CA THR A 168 -16.40 -17.84 -7.45
C THR A 168 -15.82 -17.69 -6.04
N GLY A 169 -15.90 -16.49 -5.46
CA GLY A 169 -15.40 -16.25 -4.11
C GLY A 169 -15.13 -14.79 -3.81
N HIS A 170 -14.59 -14.51 -2.63
CA HIS A 170 -14.28 -13.14 -2.20
C HIS A 170 -13.28 -12.47 -3.15
N LEU A 171 -13.57 -11.22 -3.51
CA LEU A 171 -12.74 -10.39 -4.38
C LEU A 171 -12.45 -9.04 -3.73
N GLY A 172 -11.19 -8.61 -3.78
CA GLY A 172 -10.74 -7.40 -3.10
C GLY A 172 -10.36 -7.66 -1.66
N ASP A 173 -10.17 -6.60 -0.87
CA ASP A 173 -9.68 -6.66 0.51
C ASP A 173 -8.33 -7.39 0.67
N VAL A 174 -7.53 -7.36 -0.40
CA VAL A 174 -6.19 -7.94 -0.43
C VAL A 174 -5.16 -6.83 -0.60
N THR A 175 -3.99 -7.04 0.00
CA THR A 175 -2.86 -6.14 -0.16
C THR A 175 -2.36 -6.17 -1.60
N ARG A 176 -2.25 -5.01 -2.23
CA ARG A 176 -1.71 -4.83 -3.59
C ARG A 176 -0.69 -3.71 -3.59
N THR A 177 0.28 -3.82 -4.48
CA THR A 177 1.31 -2.81 -4.71
C THR A 177 1.23 -2.37 -6.16
N VAL A 178 1.15 -1.05 -6.37
CA VAL A 178 1.32 -0.45 -7.69
C VAL A 178 2.73 0.11 -7.74
N GLN A 179 3.51 -0.32 -8.74
CA GLN A 179 4.94 -0.03 -8.82
C GLN A 179 5.24 1.09 -9.80
N ASN A 180 6.42 1.71 -9.64
CA ASN A 180 6.99 2.70 -10.56
C ASN A 180 6.11 3.93 -10.79
N LEU A 181 5.33 4.33 -9.80
CA LEU A 181 4.55 5.56 -9.86
C LEU A 181 5.47 6.77 -9.67
N VAL A 182 5.22 7.85 -10.40
CA VAL A 182 6.05 9.07 -10.33
C VAL A 182 5.46 10.04 -9.32
N ILE A 183 6.29 10.58 -8.43
CA ILE A 183 5.89 11.71 -7.59
C ILE A 183 5.82 12.95 -8.46
N ALA A 184 4.61 13.49 -8.66
CA ALA A 184 4.38 14.70 -9.43
C ALA A 184 4.75 15.96 -8.63
N ARG A 185 4.38 15.98 -7.34
CA ARG A 185 4.63 17.13 -6.46
C ARG A 185 4.68 16.68 -5.00
N ILE A 186 5.46 17.37 -4.19
CA ILE A 186 5.46 17.26 -2.73
C ILE A 186 5.07 18.63 -2.17
N ASP A 187 4.14 18.63 -1.22
CA ASP A 187 3.75 19.80 -0.42
C ASP A 187 4.33 19.59 0.98
N ALA A 188 5.45 20.27 1.28
CA ALA A 188 6.18 20.10 2.53
C ALA A 188 5.42 20.70 3.73
N GLU A 189 4.70 21.81 3.53
CA GLU A 189 3.94 22.48 4.59
C GLU A 189 2.83 21.57 5.12
N ARG A 190 2.13 20.88 4.21
CA ARG A 190 1.02 19.98 4.56
C ARG A 190 1.43 18.51 4.67
N ASN A 191 2.70 18.19 4.41
CA ASN A 191 3.20 16.82 4.30
C ASN A 191 2.36 15.93 3.37
N LEU A 192 2.06 16.44 2.17
CA LEU A 192 1.33 15.71 1.14
C LEU A 192 2.27 15.26 0.01
N ILE A 193 2.07 14.04 -0.46
CA ILE A 193 2.72 13.50 -1.65
C ILE A 193 1.65 13.32 -2.73
N MET A 194 1.88 13.89 -3.91
CA MET A 194 1.02 13.74 -5.07
C MET A 194 1.68 12.78 -6.07
N VAL A 195 1.07 11.62 -6.27
CA VAL A 195 1.60 10.54 -7.11
C VAL A 195 0.80 10.44 -8.40
N LYS A 196 1.46 10.39 -9.57
CA LYS A 196 0.80 10.23 -10.88
C LYS A 196 0.08 8.87 -10.94
N GLY A 197 -1.21 8.88 -11.24
CA GLY A 197 -2.04 7.69 -11.39
C GLY A 197 -2.80 7.27 -10.13
N ALA A 198 -3.37 6.06 -10.18
CA ALA A 198 -4.23 5.51 -9.13
C ALA A 198 -3.46 4.58 -8.18
N ILE A 199 -3.81 4.61 -6.89
CA ILE A 199 -3.28 3.70 -5.87
C ILE A 199 -4.38 2.81 -5.29
N PRO A 200 -4.03 1.64 -4.72
CA PRO A 200 -5.01 0.71 -4.14
C PRO A 200 -5.79 1.33 -2.97
N GLY A 201 -7.06 0.94 -2.84
CA GLY A 201 -7.91 1.28 -1.69
C GLY A 201 -8.79 2.52 -1.87
N ALA A 202 -9.70 2.69 -0.91
CA ALA A 202 -10.61 3.84 -0.82
C ALA A 202 -9.93 5.05 -0.15
N PRO A 203 -10.44 6.27 -0.33
CA PRO A 203 -10.06 7.42 0.49
C PRO A 203 -10.16 7.11 1.99
N GLY A 204 -9.23 7.64 2.77
CA GLY A 204 -9.05 7.33 4.20
C GLY A 204 -8.26 6.05 4.49
N GLY A 205 -8.00 5.20 3.48
CA GLY A 205 -7.24 3.96 3.65
C GLY A 205 -5.75 4.21 3.94
N LYS A 206 -5.17 3.34 4.78
CA LYS A 206 -3.71 3.28 5.01
C LYS A 206 -3.01 2.80 3.73
N VAL A 207 -1.98 3.54 3.34
CA VAL A 207 -1.07 3.19 2.26
C VAL A 207 0.36 3.25 2.76
N ILE A 208 1.25 2.50 2.13
CA ILE A 208 2.67 2.49 2.41
C ILE A 208 3.36 2.95 1.13
N VAL A 209 4.15 4.00 1.22
CA VAL A 209 4.92 4.55 0.10
C VAL A 209 6.37 4.18 0.32
N THR A 210 6.96 3.50 -0.66
CA THR A 210 8.36 3.09 -0.64
C THR A 210 9.05 3.52 -1.93
N PRO A 211 10.36 3.78 -1.92
CA PRO A 211 11.11 3.97 -3.16
C PRO A 211 10.97 2.76 -4.09
N ALA A 212 10.89 3.00 -5.40
CA ALA A 212 10.64 1.92 -6.35
C ALA A 212 11.76 0.87 -6.34
N VAL A 213 11.40 -0.41 -6.20
CA VAL A 213 12.38 -1.49 -6.12
C VAL A 213 13.05 -1.76 -7.47
N LYS A 214 12.32 -1.51 -8.58
CA LYS A 214 12.74 -1.83 -9.96
C LYS A 214 13.47 -0.68 -10.66
N THR A 215 13.60 0.49 -10.03
CA THR A 215 14.31 1.64 -10.60
C THR A 215 15.46 2.03 -9.67
N PRO A 216 16.71 2.12 -10.15
CA PRO A 216 17.79 2.64 -9.33
C PRO A 216 17.49 4.10 -8.95
N LEU A 217 17.74 4.47 -7.69
CA LEU A 217 17.62 5.86 -7.25
C LEU A 217 18.54 6.72 -8.12
N LYS A 218 18.02 7.80 -8.70
CA LYS A 218 18.89 8.84 -9.28
C LYS A 218 19.77 9.33 -8.13
N LYS A 219 21.09 9.09 -8.23
CA LYS A 219 22.05 9.72 -7.32
C LYS A 219 21.88 11.23 -7.48
N LYS A 220 21.60 11.92 -6.37
CA LYS A 220 21.85 13.35 -6.28
C LYS A 220 23.35 13.57 -6.33
#